data_AF-A0A409XPA1-F1
#
_entry.id   AF-A0A409XPA1-F1
#
_cell.length_a   1.000
_cell.length_b   1.000
_cell.length_c   1.000
_cell.angle_alpha   90.00
_cell.angle_beta   90.00
_cell.angle_gamma   90.00
#
_symmetry.space_group_name_H-M   'P 1'
#
loop_
_entity.id
_entity.type
_entity.pdbx_description
1 polymer ?
#
loop_
_entity_poly.entity_id
_entity_poly.type
_entity_poly.pdbx_seq_one_letter_code
_entity_poly.pdbx_strand_id
1 'polypeptide(L)'
;MVPPISLPPKETSRELKEWGSDATEDEFFTLDTLDEFQCSDLRHIFRGVEMTPYAATSSSNVAAKRKGVETSLIEREVEEKRLKIGSLFRVIPQVNFHYAFHFIVLTRPYMQPHLYPTPSDPKKRTINGQYARCKPTYIAPYTPETYPKDTRVGWVIPLRGSVPWSDCTSGEVLDTVAMASPVQPGIKDQISWTQDAIVEFWYYLLQLRKGGSLGRLAVSFHASKGHKHVPEASNLAIGNSKVTGTSNVRHSPRNLSAVDFIKVYQDALDAPFVRNAIDVFRYQCAQENGITQQIRVLKGSRLALVDEFSQGILVL
;
A
#
# COMPACT_ATOMS: atom_id res chain seq x y z
N MET A 1 -45.38 30.88 27.18
CA MET A 1 -45.94 30.77 25.81
C MET A 1 -44.78 30.51 24.87
N VAL A 2 -44.73 29.33 24.25
CA VAL A 2 -43.65 28.92 23.34
C VAL A 2 -44.13 29.21 21.90
N PRO A 3 -43.33 29.87 21.06
CA PRO A 3 -43.73 30.15 19.68
C PRO A 3 -43.87 28.84 18.89
N PRO A 4 -44.85 28.75 17.97
CA PRO A 4 -45.04 27.56 17.16
C PRO A 4 -43.83 27.37 16.23
N ILE A 5 -43.25 26.17 16.27
CA ILE A 5 -42.20 25.74 15.36
C ILE A 5 -42.85 25.53 13.99
N SER A 6 -42.58 26.42 13.03
CA SER A 6 -42.95 26.22 11.64
C SER A 6 -42.02 25.16 11.05
N LEU A 7 -42.56 23.98 10.76
CA LEU A 7 -41.82 23.00 9.96
C LEU A 7 -41.73 23.51 8.51
N PRO A 8 -40.55 23.40 7.88
CA PRO A 8 -40.40 23.75 6.46
C PRO A 8 -41.32 22.87 5.61
N PRO A 9 -41.84 23.40 4.48
CA PRO A 9 -42.73 22.67 3.60
C PRO A 9 -42.09 21.38 3.14
N LYS A 10 -42.88 20.30 3.19
CA LYS A 10 -42.48 18.95 2.80
C LYS A 10 -42.14 18.97 1.30
N GLU A 11 -40.86 18.86 0.97
CA GLU A 11 -40.42 18.77 -0.43
C GLU A 11 -41.14 17.61 -1.11
N THR A 12 -41.90 17.94 -2.15
CA THR A 12 -42.56 16.96 -3.02
C THR A 12 -41.49 16.06 -3.61
N SER A 13 -41.63 14.75 -3.44
CA SER A 13 -40.74 13.74 -3.99
C SER A 13 -40.58 13.99 -5.49
N ARG A 14 -39.41 14.46 -5.92
CA ARG A 14 -39.08 14.58 -7.34
C ARG A 14 -39.11 13.16 -7.92
N GLU A 15 -39.98 12.94 -8.90
CA GLU A 15 -39.98 11.71 -9.68
C GLU A 15 -38.61 11.58 -10.35
N LEU A 16 -37.98 10.42 -10.18
CA LEU A 16 -36.66 10.16 -10.75
C LEU A 16 -36.79 10.05 -12.27
N LYS A 17 -36.07 10.92 -12.98
CA LYS A 17 -36.00 10.93 -14.44
C LYS A 17 -35.28 9.67 -14.97
N GLU A 18 -35.70 9.19 -16.14
CA GLU A 18 -35.05 8.05 -16.81
C GLU A 18 -33.71 8.48 -17.45
N TRP A 19 -32.71 7.59 -17.39
CA TRP A 19 -31.39 7.84 -17.99
C TRP A 19 -31.49 8.09 -19.50
N GLY A 20 -30.96 9.23 -19.97
CA GLY A 20 -30.97 9.61 -21.38
C GLY A 20 -32.14 10.50 -21.81
N SER A 21 -33.00 10.89 -20.88
CA SER A 21 -33.96 11.97 -21.11
C SER A 21 -33.26 13.33 -21.26
N ASP A 22 -33.84 14.21 -22.07
CA ASP A 22 -33.30 15.55 -22.31
C ASP A 22 -33.27 16.38 -21.03
N ALA A 23 -32.20 17.15 -20.83
CA ALA A 23 -32.04 17.97 -19.64
C ALA A 23 -33.11 19.08 -19.59
N THR A 24 -33.72 19.28 -18.42
CA THR A 24 -34.70 20.36 -18.22
C THR A 24 -33.98 21.65 -17.82
N GLU A 25 -34.60 22.81 -18.05
CA GLU A 25 -33.98 24.12 -17.82
C GLU A 25 -33.49 24.32 -16.36
N ASP A 26 -34.10 23.63 -15.40
CA ASP A 26 -33.72 23.63 -13.98
C ASP A 26 -32.50 22.74 -13.65
N GLU A 27 -32.04 21.91 -14.60
CA GLU A 27 -30.84 21.09 -14.48
C GLU A 27 -29.59 21.81 -15.02
N PHE A 28 -29.76 22.99 -15.65
CA PHE A 28 -28.64 23.81 -16.12
C PHE A 28 -28.20 24.77 -15.00
N PHE A 29 -27.07 24.46 -14.39
CA PHE A 29 -26.43 25.32 -13.40
C PHE A 29 -25.32 26.14 -14.06
N THR A 30 -25.35 27.46 -13.90
CA THR A 30 -24.20 28.32 -14.20
C THR A 30 -23.22 28.30 -13.03
N LEU A 31 -21.93 28.49 -13.29
CA LEU A 31 -20.88 28.47 -12.26
C LEU A 31 -21.17 29.46 -11.11
N ASP A 32 -21.85 30.57 -11.40
CA ASP A 32 -22.21 31.60 -10.42
C ASP A 32 -23.37 31.21 -9.50
N THR A 33 -24.14 30.17 -9.87
CA THR A 33 -25.29 29.67 -9.09
C THR A 33 -24.95 28.45 -8.24
N LEU A 34 -23.79 27.84 -8.45
CA LEU A 34 -23.31 26.75 -7.63
C LEU A 34 -22.79 27.31 -6.31
N ASP A 35 -23.25 26.76 -5.19
CA ASP A 35 -22.67 27.04 -3.88
C ASP A 35 -21.16 26.81 -3.93
N GLU A 36 -20.40 27.75 -3.36
CA GLU A 36 -18.95 27.64 -3.29
C GLU A 36 -18.60 26.30 -2.65
N PHE A 37 -17.78 25.51 -3.35
CA PHE A 37 -17.46 24.15 -2.97
C PHE A 37 -16.93 24.13 -1.52
N GLN A 38 -17.75 23.64 -0.58
CA GLN A 38 -17.40 23.55 0.83
C GLN A 38 -16.43 22.37 1.06
N CYS A 39 -15.23 22.51 0.49
CA CYS A 39 -14.00 21.78 0.74
C CYS A 39 -14.00 20.25 0.61
N SER A 40 -12.90 19.72 0.06
CA SER A 40 -12.57 18.28 0.07
C SER A 40 -12.05 17.83 1.43
N ASP A 41 -12.44 18.52 2.51
CA ASP A 41 -11.84 18.33 3.82
C ASP A 41 -12.43 17.11 4.54
N LEU A 42 -11.97 15.93 4.15
CA LEU A 42 -12.30 14.67 4.81
C LEU A 42 -11.72 14.56 6.23
N ARG A 43 -11.03 15.59 6.76
CA ARG A 43 -10.52 15.55 8.14
C ARG A 43 -11.62 15.34 9.17
N HIS A 44 -12.86 15.75 8.88
CA HIS A 44 -14.01 15.49 9.75
C HIS A 44 -14.32 13.99 9.91
N ILE A 45 -14.03 13.15 8.91
CA ILE A 45 -14.13 11.68 9.00
C ILE A 45 -13.06 11.12 9.97
N PHE A 46 -11.92 11.80 10.08
CA PHE A 46 -10.79 11.41 10.92
C PHE A 46 -10.74 12.14 12.28
N ARG A 47 -11.71 13.02 12.62
CA ARG A 47 -11.71 13.86 13.84
C ARG A 47 -11.76 13.11 15.17
N GLY A 48 -11.80 11.77 15.18
CA GLY A 48 -11.64 10.95 16.39
C GLY A 48 -10.20 10.46 16.66
N VAL A 49 -9.25 10.80 15.78
CA VAL A 49 -7.84 10.40 15.90
C VAL A 49 -7.01 11.66 15.83
N GLU A 50 -6.72 12.26 16.98
CA GLU A 50 -5.74 13.35 17.05
C GLU A 50 -4.38 12.83 16.59
N MET A 51 -3.99 13.18 15.37
CA MET A 51 -2.66 12.95 14.84
C MET A 51 -1.74 14.01 15.43
N THR A 52 -0.95 13.62 16.43
CA THR A 52 0.23 14.39 16.80
C THR A 52 1.27 14.19 15.68
N PRO A 53 1.74 15.27 15.02
CA PRO A 53 2.81 15.14 14.04
C PRO A 53 4.07 14.64 14.76
N TYR A 54 4.59 13.50 14.30
CA TYR A 54 5.87 12.98 14.75
C TYR A 54 6.95 13.95 14.25
N ALA A 55 7.46 14.80 15.15
CA ALA A 55 8.59 15.66 14.85
C ALA A 55 9.83 14.78 14.63
N ALA A 56 10.23 14.64 13.36
CA ALA A 56 11.51 14.05 13.01
C ALA A 56 12.62 14.90 13.61
N THR A 57 13.31 14.39 14.62
CA THR A 57 14.46 15.03 15.24
C THR A 57 15.66 14.81 14.31
N SER A 58 15.85 15.72 13.36
CA SER A 58 17.04 15.76 12.51
C SER A 58 18.24 16.24 13.34
N SER A 59 19.11 15.30 13.74
CA SER A 59 20.42 15.62 14.32
C SER A 59 21.38 16.07 13.23
N SER A 60 21.52 17.38 13.05
CA SER A 60 22.67 17.95 12.37
C SER A 60 23.85 18.01 13.35
N ASN A 61 25.02 17.53 12.91
CA ASN A 61 26.37 18.03 13.22
C ASN A 61 27.39 16.96 12.79
N VAL A 62 28.30 17.27 11.87
CA VAL A 62 29.71 17.63 12.17
C VAL A 62 30.45 17.97 10.87
N ALA A 63 31.30 18.97 11.01
CA ALA A 63 32.07 19.73 10.06
C ALA A 63 33.09 18.96 9.19
N ALA A 64 33.20 19.43 7.95
CA ALA A 64 34.39 19.79 7.18
C ALA A 64 35.77 19.21 7.58
N LYS A 65 36.40 18.53 6.61
CA LYS A 65 37.83 18.75 6.31
C LYS A 65 38.13 18.49 4.83
N ARG A 66 38.43 19.57 4.11
CA ARG A 66 38.99 19.56 2.75
C ARG A 66 40.44 19.06 2.80
N LYS A 67 40.81 18.14 1.91
CA LYS A 67 42.17 18.02 1.40
C LYS A 67 42.10 17.60 -0.06
N GLY A 68 42.58 18.49 -0.93
CA GLY A 68 42.63 18.27 -2.37
C GLY A 68 43.67 17.22 -2.72
N VAL A 69 43.35 16.40 -3.73
CA VAL A 69 44.33 15.62 -4.48
C VAL A 69 43.91 15.60 -5.96
N GLU A 70 44.86 16.10 -6.71
CA GLU A 70 45.18 16.05 -8.14
C GLU A 70 44.53 14.97 -9.02
N THR A 71 44.09 15.46 -10.17
CA THR A 71 43.60 14.81 -11.38
C THR A 71 44.55 13.76 -11.95
N SER A 72 44.05 12.54 -12.11
CA SER A 72 44.51 11.62 -13.16
C SER A 72 43.32 11.11 -13.97
N LEU A 73 43.42 11.29 -15.29
CA LEU A 73 42.52 10.79 -16.31
C LEU A 73 42.76 9.28 -16.45
N ILE A 74 41.89 8.48 -15.85
CA ILE A 74 41.81 7.03 -16.09
C ILE A 74 40.39 6.77 -16.57
N GLU A 75 40.28 6.09 -17.71
CA GLU A 75 39.05 5.58 -18.29
C GLU A 75 38.23 4.89 -17.19
N ARG A 76 37.13 5.56 -16.84
CA ARG A 76 36.25 5.14 -15.77
C ARG A 76 35.33 4.08 -16.37
N GLU A 77 35.74 2.82 -16.28
CA GLU A 77 34.77 1.74 -16.25
C GLU A 77 33.73 2.15 -15.22
N VAL A 78 32.51 2.40 -15.69
CA VAL A 78 31.35 2.60 -14.83
C VAL A 78 31.08 1.22 -14.24
N GLU A 79 31.85 0.84 -13.21
CA GLU A 79 31.39 -0.12 -12.23
C GLU A 79 30.09 0.48 -11.70
N GLU A 80 28.97 -0.01 -12.21
CA GLU A 80 27.67 0.16 -11.60
C GLU A 80 27.85 -0.25 -10.14
N LYS A 81 28.06 0.75 -9.29
CA LYS A 81 28.14 0.55 -7.85
C LYS A 81 26.80 -0.04 -7.47
N ARG A 82 26.77 -1.37 -7.36
CA ARG A 82 25.64 -2.11 -6.83
C ARG A 82 25.44 -1.62 -5.43
N LEU A 83 24.56 -0.63 -5.29
CA LEU A 83 24.22 -0.08 -4.01
C LEU A 83 23.55 -1.22 -3.27
N LYS A 84 24.18 -1.57 -2.14
CA LYS A 84 23.59 -2.44 -1.13
C LYS A 84 22.38 -1.68 -0.60
N ILE A 85 21.28 -1.65 -1.36
CA ILE A 85 19.96 -1.28 -0.86
C ILE A 85 19.82 -2.13 0.38
N GLY A 86 19.96 -1.47 1.52
CA GLY A 86 20.04 -2.16 2.79
C GLY A 86 18.84 -3.07 2.93
N SER A 87 19.03 -4.15 3.68
CA SER A 87 17.92 -4.99 4.09
C SER A 87 16.76 -4.11 4.60
N LEU A 88 15.57 -4.18 3.97
CA LEU A 88 14.38 -3.39 4.38
C LEU A 88 13.99 -3.63 5.84
N PHE A 89 14.51 -4.72 6.43
CA PHE A 89 14.50 -5.00 7.87
C PHE A 89 15.09 -3.89 8.75
N ARG A 90 15.92 -2.99 8.21
CA ARG A 90 16.44 -1.82 8.94
C ARG A 90 15.57 -0.58 8.78
N VAL A 91 14.75 -0.55 7.73
CA VAL A 91 13.88 0.58 7.39
C VAL A 91 12.60 0.50 8.21
N ILE A 92 11.97 -0.68 8.22
CA ILE A 92 10.73 -0.89 8.96
C ILE A 92 11.07 -1.04 10.45
N PRO A 93 10.50 -0.20 11.33
CA PRO A 93 10.76 -0.28 12.76
C PRO A 93 10.50 -1.68 13.30
N GLN A 94 11.51 -2.27 13.94
CA GLN A 94 11.37 -3.58 14.57
C GLN A 94 10.54 -3.43 15.86
N VAL A 95 9.62 -4.37 16.09
CA VAL A 95 8.90 -4.42 17.36
C VAL A 95 9.92 -4.81 18.42
N ASN A 96 10.30 -3.86 19.29
CA ASN A 96 11.10 -4.18 20.47
C ASN A 96 10.22 -4.96 21.45
N PHE A 97 10.19 -6.29 21.32
CA PHE A 97 9.49 -7.20 22.22
C PHE A 97 10.09 -7.24 23.65
N HIS A 98 11.11 -6.43 23.92
CA HIS A 98 11.84 -6.40 25.20
C HIS A 98 10.96 -6.14 26.43
N TYR A 99 9.74 -5.61 26.27
CA TYR A 99 8.84 -5.32 27.40
C TYR A 99 7.70 -6.32 27.62
N ALA A 100 7.51 -7.33 26.77
CA ALA A 100 6.32 -8.19 26.84
C ALA A 100 6.59 -9.64 27.28
N PHE A 101 7.83 -10.13 27.27
CA PHE A 101 8.12 -11.54 27.52
C PHE A 101 9.39 -11.75 28.36
N HIS A 102 9.33 -11.39 29.64
CA HIS A 102 10.37 -11.78 30.61
C HIS A 102 10.20 -13.23 31.13
N PHE A 103 9.37 -14.07 30.50
CA PHE A 103 9.02 -15.40 31.03
C PHE A 103 9.15 -16.60 30.07
N ILE A 104 9.58 -16.42 28.81
CA ILE A 104 9.88 -17.58 27.93
C ILE A 104 11.30 -17.44 27.41
N VAL A 105 12.24 -18.00 28.18
CA VAL A 105 13.64 -18.13 27.84
C VAL A 105 13.89 -19.59 27.43
N LEU A 106 14.66 -19.76 26.32
CA LEU A 106 15.54 -20.90 26.00
C LEU A 106 15.34 -21.70 24.69
N THR A 107 14.45 -21.32 23.76
CA THR A 107 14.48 -21.96 22.43
C THR A 107 14.46 -20.96 21.27
N ARG A 108 15.68 -20.63 20.83
CA ARG A 108 16.08 -19.97 19.57
C ARG A 108 15.66 -18.49 19.42
N PRO A 109 16.61 -17.58 19.10
CA PRO A 109 16.29 -16.23 18.65
C PRO A 109 15.77 -16.33 17.21
N TYR A 110 14.57 -16.86 17.03
CA TYR A 110 13.80 -16.57 15.83
C TYR A 110 13.51 -15.07 15.90
N MET A 111 14.22 -14.29 15.08
CA MET A 111 13.77 -12.94 14.72
C MET A 111 12.32 -13.09 14.28
N GLN A 112 11.40 -12.75 15.17
CA GLN A 112 9.99 -12.89 14.87
C GLN A 112 9.71 -11.98 13.66
N PRO A 113 8.87 -12.42 12.71
CA PRO A 113 8.36 -11.51 11.68
C PRO A 113 7.83 -10.27 12.38
N HIS A 114 7.95 -9.09 11.76
CA HIS A 114 7.53 -7.80 12.35
C HIS A 114 6.01 -7.78 12.47
N LEU A 115 5.45 -8.57 13.39
CA LEU A 115 4.07 -8.96 13.46
C LEU A 115 3.42 -8.21 14.60
N TYR A 116 2.46 -7.37 14.26
CA TYR A 116 1.56 -6.74 15.21
C TYR A 116 0.25 -7.53 15.22
N PRO A 117 0.01 -8.39 16.22
CA PRO A 117 -1.22 -9.20 16.29
C PRO A 117 -2.44 -8.31 16.51
N THR A 118 -3.63 -8.85 16.35
CA THR A 118 -4.86 -8.05 16.49
C THR A 118 -5.13 -7.64 17.94
N PRO A 119 -5.64 -6.41 18.17
CA PRO A 119 -6.13 -6.01 19.50
C PRO A 119 -7.33 -6.88 19.94
N SER A 120 -7.41 -7.23 21.23
CA SER A 120 -8.45 -8.11 21.76
C SER A 120 -9.88 -7.61 21.54
N ASP A 121 -10.09 -6.29 21.58
CA ASP A 121 -11.41 -5.66 21.58
C ASP A 121 -11.58 -4.70 20.39
N PRO A 122 -12.02 -5.18 19.21
CA PRO A 122 -12.29 -4.32 18.07
C PRO A 122 -13.49 -3.41 18.37
N LYS A 123 -13.41 -2.13 17.97
CA LYS A 123 -14.56 -1.24 18.01
C LYS A 123 -15.59 -1.67 16.98
N LYS A 124 -16.88 -1.42 17.25
CA LYS A 124 -17.92 -1.59 16.23
C LYS A 124 -17.56 -0.76 15.02
N ARG A 125 -17.68 -1.38 13.85
CA ARG A 125 -17.32 -0.78 12.58
C ARG A 125 -18.28 0.36 12.23
N THR A 126 -17.73 1.47 11.77
CA THR A 126 -18.47 2.69 11.41
C THR A 126 -18.42 2.99 9.90
N ILE A 127 -17.59 2.27 9.14
CA ILE A 127 -17.35 2.58 7.73
C ILE A 127 -18.36 1.84 6.84
N ASN A 128 -19.18 2.63 6.17
CA ASN A 128 -20.09 2.23 5.11
C ASN A 128 -19.39 2.39 3.74
N GLY A 129 -19.56 1.42 2.85
CA GLY A 129 -19.06 1.48 1.48
C GLY A 129 -18.11 0.34 1.11
N GLN A 130 -18.55 -0.52 0.18
CA GLN A 130 -17.71 -1.56 -0.41
C GLN A 130 -16.68 -0.92 -1.36
N TYR A 131 -15.52 -1.57 -1.52
CA TYR A 131 -14.52 -1.14 -2.50
C TYR A 131 -15.07 -1.31 -3.92
N ALA A 132 -15.38 -0.19 -4.59
CA ALA A 132 -16.10 -0.19 -5.87
C ALA A 132 -15.22 0.12 -7.09
N ARG A 133 -13.88 0.16 -6.94
CA ARG A 133 -12.99 0.65 -8.00
C ARG A 133 -12.70 -0.35 -9.11
N CYS A 134 -12.73 -1.64 -8.81
CA CYS A 134 -12.49 -2.70 -9.77
C CYS A 134 -13.32 -3.93 -9.42
N LYS A 135 -13.58 -4.77 -10.42
CA LYS A 135 -14.24 -6.06 -10.23
C LYS A 135 -13.21 -7.06 -9.68
N PRO A 136 -13.52 -7.81 -8.61
CA PRO A 136 -12.62 -8.84 -8.11
C PRO A 136 -12.33 -9.90 -9.17
N THR A 137 -11.05 -10.24 -9.32
CA THR A 137 -10.60 -11.37 -10.16
C THR A 137 -10.22 -12.52 -9.24
N TYR A 138 -11.06 -13.56 -9.18
CA TYR A 138 -10.83 -14.70 -8.30
C TYR A 138 -9.71 -15.61 -8.83
N ILE A 139 -8.93 -16.15 -7.91
CA ILE A 139 -7.82 -17.06 -8.18
C ILE A 139 -8.27 -18.46 -7.81
N ALA A 140 -8.17 -19.40 -8.76
CA ALA A 140 -8.49 -20.80 -8.51
C ALA A 140 -7.71 -21.35 -7.28
N PRO A 141 -8.35 -22.15 -6.40
CA PRO A 141 -9.67 -22.76 -6.57
C PRO A 141 -10.86 -21.88 -6.14
N TYR A 142 -10.62 -20.64 -5.71
CA TYR A 142 -11.68 -19.80 -5.16
C TYR A 142 -12.59 -19.24 -6.25
N THR A 143 -13.87 -19.15 -5.92
CA THR A 143 -14.93 -18.47 -6.68
C THR A 143 -15.70 -17.53 -5.74
N PRO A 144 -16.62 -16.67 -6.25
CA PRO A 144 -17.49 -15.86 -5.39
C PRO A 144 -18.27 -16.68 -4.36
N GLU A 145 -18.67 -17.90 -4.71
CA GLU A 145 -19.46 -18.81 -3.86
C GLU A 145 -18.59 -19.47 -2.79
N THR A 146 -17.33 -19.76 -3.10
CA THR A 146 -16.37 -20.37 -2.16
C THR A 146 -15.53 -19.34 -1.42
N TYR A 147 -15.85 -18.04 -1.52
CA TYR A 147 -15.16 -17.00 -0.77
C TYR A 147 -15.34 -17.24 0.73
N PRO A 148 -14.25 -17.35 1.50
CA PRO A 148 -14.37 -17.68 2.90
C PRO A 148 -14.87 -16.46 3.68
N LYS A 149 -15.94 -16.61 4.46
CA LYS A 149 -16.57 -15.49 5.20
C LYS A 149 -16.07 -15.38 6.63
N ASP A 150 -15.83 -16.53 7.28
CA ASP A 150 -15.51 -16.62 8.70
C ASP A 150 -14.04 -16.98 8.96
N THR A 151 -13.16 -16.67 8.00
CA THR A 151 -11.71 -16.90 8.15
C THR A 151 -10.93 -15.60 8.15
N ARG A 152 -9.67 -15.70 8.56
CA ARG A 152 -8.68 -14.66 8.35
C ARG A 152 -8.12 -14.71 6.95
N VAL A 153 -8.05 -13.54 6.35
CA VAL A 153 -7.41 -13.31 5.06
C VAL A 153 -6.37 -12.21 5.23
N GLY A 154 -5.56 -11.97 4.21
CA GLY A 154 -4.67 -10.82 4.22
C GLY A 154 -4.36 -10.23 2.86
N TRP A 155 -4.27 -8.91 2.80
CA TRP A 155 -3.77 -8.19 1.64
C TRP A 155 -2.26 -8.27 1.56
N VAL A 156 -1.73 -8.60 0.38
CA VAL A 156 -0.30 -8.57 0.09
C VAL A 156 0.03 -7.27 -0.65
N ILE A 157 0.83 -6.42 -0.03
CA ILE A 157 1.34 -5.16 -0.60
C ILE A 157 2.81 -5.35 -0.98
N PRO A 158 3.16 -5.50 -2.27
CA PRO A 158 4.54 -5.69 -2.69
C PRO A 158 5.34 -4.40 -2.53
N LEU A 159 6.47 -4.51 -1.85
CA LEU A 159 7.49 -3.46 -1.74
C LEU A 159 8.55 -3.62 -2.82
N ARG A 160 8.97 -4.87 -3.08
CA ARG A 160 9.99 -5.21 -4.09
C ARG A 160 9.67 -6.52 -4.79
N GLY A 161 9.64 -6.51 -6.12
CA GLY A 161 9.38 -7.67 -6.96
C GLY A 161 7.90 -7.84 -7.31
N SER A 162 7.58 -8.96 -7.95
CA SER A 162 6.24 -9.28 -8.42
C SER A 162 5.68 -10.48 -7.67
N VAL A 163 4.47 -10.35 -7.14
CA VAL A 163 3.75 -11.48 -6.55
C VAL A 163 3.35 -12.47 -7.65
N PRO A 164 3.16 -13.76 -7.31
CA PRO A 164 3.09 -14.82 -8.32
C PRO A 164 1.70 -14.98 -8.97
N TRP A 165 0.75 -14.10 -8.67
CA TRP A 165 -0.58 -14.09 -9.27
C TRP A 165 -0.63 -13.12 -10.44
N SER A 166 -1.32 -13.52 -11.51
CA SER A 166 -1.54 -12.64 -12.66
C SER A 166 -2.26 -11.37 -12.23
N ASP A 167 -2.06 -10.31 -12.99
CA ASP A 167 -2.73 -9.01 -12.82
C ASP A 167 -2.38 -8.24 -11.54
N CYS A 168 -1.51 -8.76 -10.67
CA CYS A 168 -1.03 -7.98 -9.55
C CYS A 168 0.03 -6.95 -9.96
N THR A 169 -0.07 -5.76 -9.36
CA THR A 169 0.92 -4.70 -9.53
C THR A 169 2.22 -5.07 -8.81
N SER A 170 3.35 -4.90 -9.47
CA SER A 170 4.68 -5.17 -8.89
C SER A 170 5.12 -4.03 -7.95
N GLY A 171 6.09 -4.28 -7.07
CA GLY A 171 6.70 -3.26 -6.22
C GLY A 171 8.15 -2.99 -6.62
N GLU A 172 8.58 -1.74 -6.54
CA GLU A 172 9.98 -1.34 -6.68
C GLU A 172 10.34 -0.29 -5.61
N VAL A 173 11.53 -0.42 -5.04
CA VAL A 173 12.06 0.56 -4.09
C VAL A 173 13.06 1.44 -4.83
N LEU A 174 12.70 2.71 -4.98
CA LEU A 174 13.54 3.75 -5.54
C LEU A 174 14.67 4.10 -4.56
N ASP A 175 15.85 4.32 -5.11
CA ASP A 175 16.99 4.77 -4.33
C ASP A 175 16.86 6.27 -4.00
N THR A 176 17.02 6.60 -2.72
CA THR A 176 16.84 7.95 -2.16
C THR A 176 17.77 8.99 -2.78
N VAL A 177 18.84 8.56 -3.44
CA VAL A 177 19.85 9.45 -4.05
C VAL A 177 19.32 10.11 -5.34
N ALA A 178 18.36 9.49 -6.02
CA ALA A 178 17.65 10.14 -7.10
C ALA A 178 16.47 10.89 -6.49
N MET A 179 16.44 12.22 -6.58
CA MET A 179 15.28 13.05 -6.22
C MET A 179 14.06 12.82 -7.15
N ALA A 180 13.94 11.62 -7.72
CA ALA A 180 12.80 11.19 -8.50
C ALA A 180 11.58 11.11 -7.58
N SER A 181 10.67 12.05 -7.75
CA SER A 181 9.34 11.96 -7.17
C SER A 181 8.71 10.60 -7.56
N PRO A 182 8.09 9.88 -6.63
CA PRO A 182 7.41 8.62 -6.93
C PRO A 182 6.51 8.79 -8.14
N VAL A 183 6.68 7.93 -9.16
CA VAL A 183 5.86 7.98 -10.36
C VAL A 183 4.41 7.78 -9.97
N GLN A 184 3.50 8.63 -10.47
CA GLN A 184 2.08 8.43 -10.20
C GLN A 184 1.65 7.05 -10.69
N PRO A 185 0.99 6.25 -9.84
CA PRO A 185 0.57 4.91 -10.21
C PRO A 185 -0.48 5.00 -11.34
N GLY A 186 -0.25 4.23 -12.40
CA GLY A 186 -1.11 4.18 -13.59
C GLY A 186 -0.36 3.98 -14.91
N ILE A 187 0.93 4.32 -14.97
CA ILE A 187 1.69 4.26 -16.23
C ILE A 187 2.37 2.88 -16.44
N LYS A 188 2.75 2.17 -15.37
CA LYS A 188 3.67 1.01 -15.46
C LYS A 188 3.26 -0.26 -14.72
N ASP A 189 2.02 -0.41 -14.24
CA ASP A 189 1.63 -1.59 -13.43
C ASP A 189 2.63 -1.91 -12.29
N GLN A 190 3.19 -0.86 -11.71
CA GLN A 190 4.25 -0.93 -10.71
C GLN A 190 4.03 0.14 -9.62
N ILE A 191 4.25 -0.23 -8.37
CA ILE A 191 4.25 0.64 -7.20
C ILE A 191 5.68 1.07 -6.94
N SER A 192 5.96 2.36 -7.03
CA SER A 192 7.27 2.93 -6.70
C SER A 192 7.29 3.43 -5.26
N TRP A 193 8.20 2.89 -4.46
CA TRP A 193 8.38 3.20 -3.05
C TRP A 193 9.67 3.96 -2.82
N THR A 194 9.64 5.04 -2.04
CA THR A 194 10.85 5.55 -1.39
C THR A 194 10.98 4.90 -0.02
N GLN A 195 12.19 4.94 0.57
CA GLN A 195 12.39 4.47 1.93
C GLN A 195 11.44 5.15 2.93
N ASP A 196 11.29 6.47 2.81
CA ASP A 196 10.43 7.27 3.68
C ASP A 196 8.95 6.92 3.49
N ALA A 197 8.50 6.70 2.24
CA ALA A 197 7.12 6.29 1.97
C ALA A 197 6.79 4.93 2.59
N ILE A 198 7.73 3.98 2.63
CA ILE A 198 7.55 2.68 3.29
C ILE A 198 7.36 2.87 4.80
N VAL A 199 8.19 3.72 5.43
CA VAL A 199 8.12 4.00 6.87
C VAL A 199 6.80 4.68 7.22
N GLU A 200 6.40 5.71 6.47
CA GLU A 200 5.10 6.38 6.67
C GLU A 200 3.93 5.43 6.45
N PHE A 201 3.98 4.59 5.42
CA PHE A 201 2.94 3.59 5.17
C PHE A 201 2.84 2.57 6.32
N TRP A 202 3.98 2.13 6.86
CA TRP A 202 4.00 1.26 8.03
C TRP A 202 3.30 1.89 9.23
N TYR A 203 3.64 3.14 9.57
CA TYR A 203 2.99 3.86 10.66
C TYR A 203 1.50 4.10 10.39
N TYR A 204 1.12 4.40 9.16
CA TYR A 204 -0.28 4.50 8.75
C TYR A 204 -1.05 3.22 9.06
N LEU A 205 -0.52 2.04 8.70
CA LEU A 205 -1.14 0.75 9.01
C LEU A 205 -1.24 0.51 10.54
N LEU A 206 -0.22 0.89 11.30
CA LEU A 206 -0.26 0.79 12.76
C LEU A 206 -1.32 1.70 13.38
N GLN A 207 -1.52 2.90 12.83
CA GLN A 207 -2.57 3.82 13.25
C GLN A 207 -3.96 3.28 12.91
N LEU A 208 -4.17 2.73 11.70
CA LEU A 208 -5.41 2.04 11.35
C LEU A 208 -5.74 0.92 12.34
N ARG A 209 -4.74 0.10 12.68
CA ARG A 209 -4.87 -0.95 13.69
C ARG A 209 -5.23 -0.38 15.06
N LYS A 210 -4.56 0.68 15.52
CA LYS A 210 -4.83 1.32 16.82
C LYS A 210 -6.23 1.95 16.88
N GLY A 211 -6.71 2.50 15.76
CA GLY A 211 -8.04 3.09 15.65
C GLY A 211 -9.17 2.07 15.82
N GLY A 212 -8.97 0.84 15.33
CA GLY A 212 -9.91 -0.27 15.45
C GLY A 212 -11.19 -0.12 14.63
N SER A 213 -11.29 0.90 13.77
CA SER A 213 -12.49 1.19 12.95
C SER A 213 -12.69 0.19 11.81
N LEU A 214 -11.64 -0.53 11.43
CA LEU A 214 -11.62 -1.56 10.38
C LEU A 214 -11.65 -2.99 10.94
N GLY A 215 -12.05 -3.14 12.20
CA GLY A 215 -12.11 -4.43 12.86
C GLY A 215 -10.74 -4.96 13.26
N ARG A 216 -10.58 -6.28 13.17
CA ARG A 216 -9.44 -7.04 13.70
C ARG A 216 -8.26 -7.01 12.75
N LEU A 217 -7.43 -5.97 12.85
CA LEU A 217 -6.25 -5.82 12.00
C LEU A 217 -4.97 -6.37 12.64
N ALA A 218 -4.19 -7.13 11.87
CA ALA A 218 -2.81 -7.45 12.18
C ALA A 218 -1.91 -7.07 10.99
N VAL A 219 -0.65 -6.73 11.23
CA VAL A 219 0.27 -6.28 10.18
C VAL A 219 1.58 -7.03 10.32
N SER A 220 2.16 -7.46 9.20
CA SER A 220 3.46 -8.12 9.16
C SER A 220 4.30 -7.66 7.97
N PHE A 221 5.62 -7.61 8.16
CA PHE A 221 6.58 -7.44 7.06
C PHE A 221 7.32 -8.75 6.79
N HIS A 222 7.43 -9.10 5.50
CA HIS A 222 8.11 -10.29 5.00
C HIS A 222 9.17 -9.83 4.00
N ALA A 223 10.44 -9.99 4.35
CA ALA A 223 11.50 -9.83 3.38
C ALA A 223 11.76 -11.15 2.66
N SER A 224 12.08 -11.03 1.38
CA SER A 224 12.61 -12.12 0.58
C SER A 224 13.86 -12.69 1.25
N LYS A 225 13.94 -14.02 1.28
CA LYS A 225 15.16 -14.72 1.70
C LYS A 225 16.11 -14.66 0.53
N GLY A 226 16.76 -13.50 0.38
CA GLY A 226 17.51 -13.08 -0.80
C GLY A 226 17.88 -14.23 -1.70
N HIS A 227 17.18 -14.36 -2.84
CA HIS A 227 17.77 -15.08 -3.95
C HIS A 227 19.09 -14.36 -4.18
N LYS A 228 20.21 -15.06 -3.95
CA LYS A 228 21.49 -14.61 -4.46
C LYS A 228 21.21 -14.35 -5.93
N HIS A 229 21.11 -13.08 -6.30
CA HIS A 229 20.85 -12.68 -7.67
C HIS A 229 22.07 -13.21 -8.39
N VAL A 230 21.96 -14.43 -8.94
CA VAL A 230 22.92 -14.91 -9.91
C VAL A 230 22.77 -13.84 -10.98
N PRO A 231 23.80 -13.00 -11.21
CA PRO A 231 23.71 -12.00 -12.25
C PRO A 231 23.29 -12.79 -13.48
N GLU A 232 22.10 -12.48 -13.99
CA GLU A 232 21.56 -13.05 -15.20
C GLU A 232 22.52 -12.52 -16.27
N ALA A 233 23.61 -13.27 -16.46
CA ALA A 233 24.58 -13.00 -17.49
C ALA A 233 23.75 -12.98 -18.74
N SER A 234 23.61 -11.78 -19.29
CA SER A 234 22.77 -11.46 -20.41
C SER A 234 23.20 -12.40 -21.52
N ASN A 235 22.48 -13.50 -21.68
CA ASN A 235 22.71 -14.45 -22.75
C ASN A 235 22.24 -13.75 -24.02
N LEU A 236 23.11 -12.90 -24.56
CA LEU A 236 23.20 -12.55 -25.97
C LEU A 236 23.59 -13.81 -26.75
N ALA A 237 22.83 -14.89 -26.59
CA ALA A 237 22.87 -16.05 -27.46
C ALA A 237 21.76 -15.84 -28.50
N ILE A 238 22.13 -15.10 -29.54
CA ILE A 238 21.41 -15.05 -30.82
C ILE A 238 21.44 -16.48 -31.37
N GLY A 239 20.44 -17.28 -31.02
CA GLY A 239 20.30 -18.66 -31.45
C GLY A 239 18.88 -18.89 -31.92
N ASN A 240 18.68 -18.79 -33.24
CA ASN A 240 17.43 -19.13 -33.92
C ASN A 240 17.06 -20.59 -33.64
N SER A 241 16.26 -20.86 -32.60
CA SER A 241 15.71 -22.20 -32.37
C SER A 241 14.20 -22.15 -32.48
N LYS A 242 13.74 -22.49 -33.70
CA LYS A 242 12.35 -22.67 -34.08
C LYS A 242 11.84 -23.98 -33.45
N VAL A 243 11.52 -23.97 -32.16
CA VAL A 243 10.96 -25.13 -31.46
C VAL A 243 9.47 -24.89 -31.22
N THR A 244 8.66 -25.43 -32.14
CA THR A 244 7.25 -25.78 -31.92
C THR A 244 7.17 -26.92 -30.91
N GLY A 245 7.18 -26.57 -29.62
CA GLY A 245 6.94 -27.50 -28.53
C GLY A 245 5.84 -26.96 -27.64
N THR A 246 4.72 -27.67 -27.56
CA THR A 246 3.67 -27.51 -26.56
C THR A 246 4.26 -27.83 -25.18
N SER A 247 5.02 -26.91 -24.62
CA SER A 247 5.54 -27.06 -23.26
C SER A 247 4.35 -26.91 -22.31
N ASN A 248 3.98 -28.03 -21.69
CA ASN A 248 3.23 -28.03 -20.44
C ASN A 248 4.06 -27.23 -19.43
N VAL A 249 3.84 -25.92 -19.38
CA VAL A 249 4.42 -25.02 -18.39
C VAL A 249 3.91 -25.50 -17.05
N ARG A 250 4.66 -26.40 -16.42
CA ARG A 250 4.45 -26.75 -15.03
C ARG A 250 4.61 -25.45 -14.27
N HIS A 251 3.50 -24.90 -13.78
CA HIS A 251 3.50 -23.72 -12.95
C HIS A 251 4.36 -24.02 -11.72
N SER A 252 5.62 -23.60 -11.76
CA SER A 252 6.51 -23.63 -10.61
C SER A 252 5.76 -23.00 -9.43
N PRO A 253 5.88 -23.58 -8.22
CA PRO A 253 5.13 -23.13 -7.07
C PRO A 253 5.30 -21.62 -6.91
N ARG A 254 4.16 -20.94 -6.91
CA ARG A 254 3.97 -19.50 -6.80
C ARG A 254 4.58 -19.01 -5.49
N ASN A 255 5.87 -18.70 -5.49
CA ASN A 255 6.63 -18.53 -4.25
C ASN A 255 6.77 -17.06 -3.86
N LEU A 256 6.03 -16.65 -2.83
CA LEU A 256 6.15 -15.33 -2.20
C LEU A 256 7.54 -15.07 -1.60
N SER A 257 8.38 -16.08 -1.40
CA SER A 257 9.70 -15.91 -0.77
C SER A 257 10.68 -15.07 -1.59
N ALA A 258 10.38 -14.79 -2.86
CA ALA A 258 11.18 -13.95 -3.74
C ALA A 258 10.78 -12.46 -3.70
N VAL A 259 9.73 -12.10 -2.95
CA VAL A 259 9.15 -10.75 -2.91
C VAL A 259 9.33 -10.18 -1.51
N ASP A 260 9.70 -8.90 -1.42
CA ASP A 260 9.56 -8.16 -0.16
C ASP A 260 8.14 -7.59 -0.13
N PHE A 261 7.37 -7.89 0.91
CA PHE A 261 5.98 -7.44 1.00
C PHE A 261 5.54 -7.16 2.43
N ILE A 262 4.54 -6.30 2.56
CA ILE A 262 3.76 -6.14 3.78
C ILE A 262 2.48 -6.97 3.62
N LYS A 263 2.15 -7.76 4.64
CA LYS A 263 0.88 -8.49 4.72
C LYS A 263 0.03 -7.91 5.85
N VAL A 264 -1.14 -7.39 5.48
CA VAL A 264 -2.16 -6.89 6.40
C VAL A 264 -3.20 -7.97 6.54
N TYR A 265 -3.41 -8.51 7.73
CA TYR A 265 -4.42 -9.53 8.01
C TYR A 265 -5.68 -8.90 8.59
N GLN A 266 -6.82 -9.46 8.20
CA GLN A 266 -8.13 -9.04 8.64
C GLN A 266 -9.12 -10.21 8.59
N ASP A 267 -10.29 -10.03 9.19
CA ASP A 267 -11.43 -10.92 8.97
C ASP A 267 -11.95 -10.74 7.53
N ALA A 268 -12.38 -11.83 6.89
CA ALA A 268 -12.71 -11.81 5.45
C ALA A 268 -13.85 -10.85 5.08
N LEU A 269 -14.80 -10.63 5.98
CA LEU A 269 -15.88 -9.65 5.81
C LEU A 269 -15.38 -8.19 5.79
N ASP A 270 -14.22 -7.94 6.39
CA ASP A 270 -13.62 -6.61 6.46
C ASP A 270 -12.65 -6.32 5.30
N ALA A 271 -12.27 -7.34 4.51
CA ALA A 271 -11.28 -7.21 3.45
C ALA A 271 -11.53 -6.05 2.46
N PRO A 272 -12.76 -5.79 1.97
CA PRO A 272 -13.01 -4.65 1.08
C PRO A 272 -12.78 -3.29 1.76
N PHE A 273 -13.07 -3.17 3.05
CA PHE A 273 -12.94 -1.92 3.81
C PHE A 273 -11.47 -1.63 4.08
N VAL A 274 -10.72 -2.67 4.44
CA VAL A 274 -9.27 -2.62 4.58
C VAL A 274 -8.61 -2.26 3.25
N ARG A 275 -9.08 -2.82 2.12
CA ARG A 275 -8.60 -2.47 0.78
C ARG A 275 -8.80 -1.00 0.46
N ASN A 276 -9.96 -0.45 0.80
CA ASN A 276 -10.27 0.96 0.62
C ASN A 276 -9.36 1.86 1.48
N ALA A 277 -9.15 1.48 2.75
CA ALA A 277 -8.24 2.20 3.64
C ALA A 277 -6.80 2.20 3.08
N ILE A 278 -6.30 1.04 2.65
CA ILE A 278 -4.97 0.92 2.03
C ILE A 278 -4.86 1.82 0.79
N ASP A 279 -5.90 1.86 -0.05
CA ASP A 279 -5.90 2.66 -1.27
C ASP A 279 -5.87 4.18 -1.02
N VAL A 280 -6.50 4.67 0.05
CA VAL A 280 -6.54 6.11 0.37
C VAL A 280 -5.25 6.62 1.02
N PHE A 281 -4.28 5.77 1.30
CA PHE A 281 -2.97 6.18 1.82
C PHE A 281 -2.34 7.27 0.92
N ARG A 282 -1.81 8.30 1.57
CA ARG A 282 -1.11 9.41 0.93
C ARG A 282 0.25 9.58 1.59
N TYR A 283 1.29 9.58 0.77
CA TYR A 283 2.64 9.96 1.16
C TYR A 283 2.84 11.45 0.88
N GLN A 284 3.46 12.17 1.82
CA GLN A 284 3.81 13.58 1.64
C GLN A 284 5.30 13.69 1.33
N CYS A 285 5.63 14.28 0.18
CA CYS A 285 7.02 14.49 -0.23
C CYS A 285 7.28 15.97 -0.43
N ALA A 286 8.40 16.47 0.11
CA ALA A 286 8.86 17.83 -0.14
C ALA A 286 9.52 17.90 -1.52
N GLN A 287 9.07 18.82 -2.37
CA GLN A 287 9.74 19.12 -3.63
C GLN A 287 10.84 20.18 -3.43
N GLU A 288 11.77 20.28 -4.40
CA GLU A 288 12.89 21.24 -4.38
C GLU A 288 12.46 22.70 -4.21
N ASN A 289 11.27 23.05 -4.70
CA ASN A 289 10.68 24.38 -4.58
C ASN A 289 10.04 24.67 -3.20
N GLY A 290 10.16 23.74 -2.24
CA GLY A 290 9.52 23.83 -0.93
C GLY A 290 8.02 23.51 -0.92
N ILE A 291 7.43 23.17 -2.07
CA ILE A 291 6.02 22.76 -2.15
C ILE A 291 5.91 21.30 -1.72
N THR A 292 5.00 21.03 -0.78
CA THR A 292 4.68 19.65 -0.38
C THR A 292 3.71 19.03 -1.36
N GLN A 293 4.12 17.93 -1.99
CA GLN A 293 3.26 17.14 -2.87
C GLN A 293 2.67 15.95 -2.12
N GLN A 294 1.36 15.71 -2.28
CA GLN A 294 0.71 14.49 -1.79
C GLN A 294 0.59 13.47 -2.92
N ILE A 295 1.07 12.26 -2.69
CA ILE A 295 1.05 11.16 -3.67
C ILE A 295 0.28 9.99 -3.09
N ARG A 296 -0.73 9.50 -3.81
CA ARG A 296 -1.41 8.24 -3.47
C ARG A 296 -0.65 7.07 -4.06
N VAL A 297 0.36 6.59 -3.34
CA VAL A 297 1.31 5.54 -3.80
C VAL A 297 0.60 4.28 -4.30
N LEU A 298 -0.54 3.93 -3.68
CA LEU A 298 -1.28 2.69 -3.96
C LEU A 298 -2.51 2.89 -4.85
N LYS A 299 -2.75 4.10 -5.38
CA LYS A 299 -3.94 4.38 -6.19
C LYS A 299 -3.96 3.51 -7.45
N GLY A 300 -5.00 2.69 -7.60
CA GLY A 300 -5.17 1.83 -8.79
C GLY A 300 -4.21 0.64 -8.84
N SER A 301 -3.45 0.40 -7.76
CA SER A 301 -2.72 -0.86 -7.60
C SER A 301 -3.68 -2.03 -7.56
N ARG A 302 -3.27 -3.17 -8.11
CA ARG A 302 -3.97 -4.45 -8.06
C ARG A 302 -3.27 -5.33 -7.05
N LEU A 303 -3.88 -5.56 -5.91
CA LEU A 303 -3.30 -6.28 -4.77
C LEU A 303 -3.92 -7.67 -4.66
N ALA A 304 -3.13 -8.65 -4.23
CA ALA A 304 -3.64 -10.00 -3.97
C ALA A 304 -4.20 -10.10 -2.55
N LEU A 305 -5.41 -10.64 -2.43
CA LEU A 305 -5.95 -11.16 -1.17
C LEU A 305 -5.56 -12.62 -1.05
N VAL A 306 -5.01 -13.02 0.09
CA VAL A 306 -4.61 -14.39 0.34
C VAL A 306 -5.26 -14.95 1.60
N ASP A 307 -5.35 -16.27 1.71
CA ASP A 307 -5.82 -16.97 2.90
C ASP A 307 -4.74 -17.07 4.00
N GLU A 308 -5.03 -17.84 5.05
CA GLU A 308 -4.12 -18.13 6.15
C GLU A 308 -2.86 -18.91 5.72
N PHE A 309 -2.96 -19.72 4.65
CA PHE A 309 -1.87 -20.47 4.05
C PHE A 309 -1.11 -19.68 2.98
N SER A 310 -1.46 -18.40 2.78
CA SER A 310 -0.93 -17.53 1.73
C SER A 310 -1.21 -18.01 0.30
N GLN A 311 -2.29 -18.77 0.11
CA GLN A 311 -2.87 -19.05 -1.19
C GLN A 311 -3.69 -17.85 -1.65
N GLY A 312 -3.57 -17.48 -2.92
CA GLY A 312 -4.33 -16.36 -3.48
C GLY A 312 -5.81 -16.69 -3.59
N ILE A 313 -6.65 -15.79 -3.11
CA ILE A 313 -8.11 -15.86 -3.16
C ILE A 313 -8.62 -15.02 -4.35
N LEU A 314 -8.19 -13.75 -4.41
CA LEU A 314 -8.61 -12.82 -5.45
C LEU A 314 -7.62 -11.66 -5.61
N VAL A 315 -7.78 -10.88 -6.68
CA VAL A 315 -7.05 -9.63 -6.94
C VAL A 315 -8.04 -8.46 -6.99
N LEU A 316 -7.72 -7.37 -6.27
CA LEU A 316 -8.42 -6.07 -6.28
C LEU A 316 -7.46 -4.89 -6.48
#